data_AF-A0A3D4QUX6-F1
#
_entry.id   AF-A0A3D4QUX6-F1
#
_cell.length_a   1.000
_cell.length_b   1.000
_cell.length_c   1.000
_cell.angle_alpha   90.00
_cell.angle_beta   90.00
_cell.angle_gamma   90.00
#
_symmetry.space_group_name_H-M   'P 1'
#
loop_
_entity.id
_entity.type
_entity.pdbx_description
1 polymer ?
#
loop_
_entity_poly.entity_id
_entity_poly.type
_entity_poly.pdbx_seq_one_letter_code
_entity_poly.pdbx_strand_id
1 'polypeptide(L)'
;MLLAAPRCRDHRIRNCQSPDEVSLLLGSIGRETDDGKRDFAAMSLAATSGLRAGDIASLTLDDMNSDDHLFYVDRKGMRSQMSIDNVEKL
;
A
#
# COMPACT_ATOMS: atom_id res chain seq x y z
N MET A 1 -14.26 8.21 36.07
CA MET A 1 -13.92 8.58 34.68
C MET A 1 -12.45 8.95 34.61
N LEU A 2 -11.65 8.15 33.91
CA LEU A 2 -10.21 8.37 33.72
C LEU A 2 -9.96 8.26 32.20
N LEU A 3 -10.25 9.34 31.46
CA LEU A 3 -10.20 9.36 29.98
C LEU A 3 -9.09 10.28 29.42
N ALA A 4 -8.08 10.59 30.22
CA ALA A 4 -6.95 11.40 29.77
C ALA A 4 -5.63 10.82 30.27
N ALA A 5 -5.33 9.57 29.90
CA ALA A 5 -3.95 9.11 29.94
C ALA A 5 -3.24 9.72 28.72
N PRO A 6 -2.21 10.57 28.89
CA PRO A 6 -1.44 11.08 27.77
C PRO A 6 -0.81 9.88 27.06
N ARG A 7 -1.24 9.63 25.82
CA ARG A 7 -0.56 8.70 24.92
C ARG A 7 0.77 9.34 24.54
N CYS A 8 1.77 9.21 25.39
CA CYS A 8 3.16 9.45 25.00
C CYS A 8 3.48 8.43 23.91
N ARG A 9 3.18 8.78 22.65
CA ARG A 9 3.72 8.07 21.50
C ARG A 9 5.20 8.36 21.55
N ASP A 10 5.98 7.34 21.85
CA ASP A 10 7.43 7.36 21.66
C ASP A 10 7.70 7.95 20.27
N HIS A 11 8.22 9.17 20.22
CA HIS A 11 8.43 9.93 18.99
C HIS A 11 9.75 9.55 18.32
N ARG A 12 10.20 8.29 18.48
CA ARG A 12 11.29 7.75 17.67
C ARG A 12 10.80 7.63 16.24
N ILE A 13 11.05 8.69 15.48
CA ILE A 13 10.86 8.72 14.03
C ILE A 13 11.81 7.67 13.47
N ARG A 14 11.24 6.59 12.93
CA ARG A 14 11.98 5.62 12.13
C ARG A 14 12.28 6.27 10.79
N ASN A 15 13.49 6.06 10.28
CA ASN A 15 13.85 6.50 8.94
C ASN A 15 13.02 5.72 7.89
N CYS A 16 12.94 6.29 6.69
CA CYS A 16 12.41 5.57 5.53
C CYS A 16 13.21 4.30 5.27
N GLN A 17 12.53 3.27 4.76
CA GLN A 17 13.18 2.04 4.31
C GLN A 17 13.88 2.30 2.98
N SER A 18 15.06 1.71 2.80
CA SER A 18 15.76 1.70 1.52
C SER A 18 15.04 0.81 0.50
N PRO A 19 15.26 1.01 -0.82
CA PRO A 19 14.70 0.15 -1.85
C PRO A 19 15.08 -1.33 -1.70
N ASP A 20 16.29 -1.59 -1.18
CA ASP A 20 16.78 -2.95 -0.92
C ASP A 20 16.00 -3.61 0.23
N GLU A 21 15.72 -2.87 1.31
CA GLU A 21 14.90 -3.35 2.42
C GLU A 21 13.46 -3.63 1.98
N VAL A 22 12.90 -2.79 1.10
CA VAL A 22 11.58 -3.01 0.52
C VAL A 22 11.58 -4.29 -0.35
N SER A 23 12.63 -4.50 -1.14
CA SER A 23 12.79 -5.71 -1.96
C SER A 23 12.90 -6.97 -1.10
N LEU A 24 13.65 -6.91 0.02
CA LEU A 24 13.75 -8.01 0.98
C LEU A 24 12.40 -8.29 1.65
N LEU A 25 11.66 -7.26 2.04
CA LEU A 25 10.33 -7.38 2.62
C LEU A 25 9.37 -8.06 1.64
N LEU A 26 9.33 -7.60 0.39
CA LEU A 26 8.50 -8.18 -0.67
C LEU A 26 8.93 -9.61 -1.04
N GLY A 27 10.22 -9.92 -0.94
CA GLY A 27 10.78 -11.26 -1.12
C GLY A 27 10.38 -12.23 -0.01
N SER A 28 10.18 -11.72 1.22
CA SER A 28 9.80 -12.53 2.38
C SER A 28 8.36 -13.05 2.35
N ILE A 29 7.49 -12.47 1.52
CA ILE A 29 6.09 -12.87 1.39
C ILE A 29 6.01 -14.12 0.50
N GLY A 30 5.58 -15.25 1.09
CA GLY A 30 5.34 -16.49 0.35
C GLY A 30 4.16 -16.34 -0.61
N ARG A 31 4.31 -16.75 -1.87
CA ARG A 31 3.29 -16.61 -2.93
C ARG A 31 2.55 -17.92 -3.26
N GLU A 32 2.78 -18.96 -2.46
CA GLU A 32 2.22 -20.29 -2.67
C GLU A 32 0.73 -20.38 -2.29
N THR A 33 0.25 -19.46 -1.45
CA THR A 33 -1.15 -19.40 -1.01
C THR A 33 -1.87 -18.19 -1.61
N ASP A 34 -3.20 -18.27 -1.70
CA ASP A 34 -4.02 -17.15 -2.20
C ASP A 34 -3.90 -15.92 -1.29
N ASP A 35 -3.83 -16.12 0.02
CA ASP A 35 -3.55 -15.04 0.98
C ASP A 35 -2.17 -14.41 0.73
N GLY A 36 -1.14 -15.22 0.47
CA GLY A 36 0.21 -14.75 0.20
C GLY A 36 0.32 -13.92 -1.09
N LYS A 37 -0.40 -14.33 -2.15
CA LYS A 37 -0.50 -13.54 -3.39
C LYS A 37 -1.18 -12.20 -3.15
N ARG A 38 -2.27 -12.17 -2.36
CA ARG A 38 -2.96 -10.94 -1.98
C ARG A 38 -2.05 -10.00 -1.20
N ASP A 39 -1.36 -10.53 -0.19
CA ASP A 39 -0.48 -9.74 0.67
C ASP A 39 0.70 -9.18 -0.13
N PHE A 40 1.25 -9.97 -1.05
CA PHE A 40 2.29 -9.51 -1.97
C PHE A 40 1.79 -8.40 -2.90
N ALA A 41 0.59 -8.54 -3.48
CA ALA A 41 -0.01 -7.53 -4.35
C ALA A 41 -0.29 -6.21 -3.60
N ALA A 42 -0.88 -6.29 -2.40
CA ALA A 42 -1.16 -5.14 -1.56
C ALA A 42 0.13 -4.39 -1.15
N MET A 43 1.17 -5.12 -0.76
CA MET A 43 2.46 -4.53 -0.39
C MET A 43 3.18 -3.92 -1.61
N SER A 44 3.10 -4.56 -2.77
CA SER A 44 3.67 -4.03 -4.02
C SER A 44 2.95 -2.75 -4.47
N LEU A 45 1.62 -2.70 -4.36
CA LEU A 45 0.83 -1.49 -4.60
C LEU A 45 1.24 -0.36 -3.65
N ALA A 46 1.38 -0.65 -2.36
CA ALA A 46 1.81 0.34 -1.37
C ALA A 46 3.19 0.94 -1.68
N ALA A 47 4.14 0.09 -2.10
CA ALA A 47 5.50 0.49 -2.41
C ALA A 47 5.61 1.35 -3.69
N THR A 48 4.74 1.12 -4.67
CA THR A 48 4.85 1.75 -6.01
C THR A 48 3.94 2.96 -6.21
N SER A 49 2.73 2.93 -5.66
CA SER A 49 1.71 3.96 -5.85
C SER A 49 1.61 4.97 -4.70
N GLY A 50 2.16 4.64 -3.52
CA GLY A 50 2.04 5.47 -2.32
C GLY A 50 0.62 5.54 -1.73
N LEU A 51 -0.27 4.63 -2.13
CA LEU A 51 -1.61 4.51 -1.54
C LEU A 51 -1.54 4.10 -0.07
N ARG A 52 -2.50 4.60 0.73
CA ARG A 52 -2.59 4.22 2.14
C ARG A 52 -3.22 2.84 2.26
N ALA A 53 -2.92 2.13 3.35
CA ALA A 53 -3.50 0.81 3.59
C ALA A 53 -5.03 0.79 3.51
N GLY A 54 -5.71 1.86 3.97
CA GLY A 54 -7.17 1.98 3.86
C GLY A 54 -7.66 2.11 2.42
N ASP A 55 -6.92 2.86 1.59
CA ASP A 55 -7.26 3.03 0.17
C ASP A 55 -7.09 1.69 -0.56
N ILE A 56 -5.97 0.98 -0.31
CA ILE A 56 -5.68 -0.34 -0.89
C ILE A 56 -6.72 -1.37 -0.49
N ALA A 57 -7.15 -1.37 0.78
CA ALA A 57 -8.16 -2.32 1.27
C ALA A 57 -9.57 -2.06 0.70
N SER A 58 -9.85 -0.84 0.23
CA SER A 58 -11.13 -0.46 -0.38
C SER A 58 -11.18 -0.61 -1.90
N LEU A 59 -10.05 -0.92 -2.55
CA LEU A 59 -10.01 -1.08 -4.00
C LEU A 59 -10.90 -2.24 -4.45
N THR A 60 -11.73 -1.98 -5.45
CA THR A 60 -12.53 -3.00 -6.12
C THR A 60 -11.97 -3.31 -7.50
N LEU A 61 -12.38 -4.45 -8.09
CA LEU A 61 -11.97 -4.80 -9.46
C LEU A 61 -12.48 -3.79 -10.50
N ASP A 62 -13.61 -3.12 -10.23
CA ASP A 62 -14.16 -2.07 -11.10
C ASP A 62 -13.31 -0.78 -11.10
N ASP A 63 -12.44 -0.62 -10.11
CA ASP A 63 -11.52 0.51 -10.01
C ASP A 63 -10.22 0.29 -10.78
N MET A 64 -10.03 -0.90 -11.37
CA MET A 64 -8.82 -1.28 -12.10
C MET A 64 -9.07 -1.30 -13.61
N ASN A 65 -8.38 -0.42 -14.35
CA ASN A 65 -8.29 -0.57 -15.80
C ASN A 65 -7.00 -1.34 -16.15
N SER A 66 -7.17 -2.58 -16.59
CA SER A 66 -6.05 -3.47 -16.93
C SER A 66 -5.29 -3.00 -18.17
N ASP A 67 -5.93 -2.26 -19.07
CA ASP A 67 -5.35 -1.81 -20.34
C ASP A 67 -4.38 -0.63 -20.15
N ASP A 68 -4.67 0.25 -19.19
CA ASP A 68 -3.91 1.49 -18.97
C ASP A 68 -3.05 1.45 -17.70
N HIS A 69 -3.05 0.34 -16.94
CA HIS A 69 -2.44 0.25 -15.60
C HIS A 69 -2.89 1.36 -14.63
N LEU A 70 -4.14 1.81 -14.80
CA LEU A 70 -4.75 2.89 -14.04
C LEU A 70 -5.65 2.33 -12.94
N PHE A 71 -5.59 3.00 -11.79
CA PHE A 71 -6.42 2.70 -10.62
C PHE A 71 -7.16 3.96 -10.18
N TYR A 72 -8.42 3.81 -9.82
CA TYR A 72 -9.22 4.90 -9.26
C TYR A 72 -9.34 4.75 -7.74
N VAL A 73 -9.14 5.85 -7.02
CA VAL A 73 -9.26 5.86 -5.55
C VAL A 73 -10.17 7.00 -5.12
N ASP A 74 -11.17 6.68 -4.30
CA ASP A 74 -12.07 7.66 -3.70
C ASP A 74 -11.51 8.18 -2.38
N ARG A 75 -11.03 9.43 -2.39
CA ARG A 75 -10.57 10.12 -1.18
C ARG A 75 -11.52 11.24 -0.83
N LYS A 76 -12.11 11.17 0.37
CA LYS A 76 -13.03 12.21 0.89
C LYS A 76 -14.20 12.50 -0.10
N GLY A 77 -14.69 11.47 -0.78
CA GLY A 77 -15.77 11.57 -1.77
C GLY A 77 -15.35 12.13 -3.14
N MET A 78 -14.04 12.30 -3.39
CA MET A 78 -13.51 12.64 -4.71
C MET A 78 -12.75 11.46 -5.31
N ARG A 79 -13.16 11.06 -6.53
CA ARG A 79 -12.48 10.03 -7.32
C ARG A 79 -11.23 10.59 -7.96
N SER A 80 -10.08 10.06 -7.60
CA SER A 80 -8.77 10.45 -8.14
C SER A 80 -8.17 9.31 -8.95
N GLN A 81 -7.67 9.62 -10.13
CA GLN A 81 -6.94 8.66 -10.98
C GLN A 81 -5.48 8.58 -10.52
N MET A 82 -4.97 7.37 -10.38
CA MET A 82 -3.58 7.07 -10.05
C MET A 82 -3.03 6.09 -11.09
N SER A 83 -1.78 6.26 -11.50
CA SER A 83 -1.07 5.36 -12.41
C SER A 83 0.01 4.60 -11.63
N ILE A 84 0.26 3.34 -12.00
CA ILE A 84 1.47 2.65 -11.55
C ILE A 84 2.62 3.09 -12.45
N ASP A 85 3.17 4.27 -12.21
CA ASP A 85 4.23 4.86 -13.06
C ASP A 85 5.60 4.13 -13.00
N ASN A 86 5.70 2.96 -12.36
CA ASN A 86 6.98 2.35 -12.00
C ASN A 86 7.07 0.81 -12.14
N VAL A 87 6.18 0.13 -12.88
CA VAL A 87 6.26 -1.35 -13.00
C VAL A 87 7.53 -1.83 -13.74
N GLU A 88 8.15 -1.01 -14.60
CA GLU A 88 9.32 -1.43 -15.40
C GLU A 88 10.68 -1.42 -14.67
N LYS A 89 10.74 -1.16 -13.35
CA LYS A 89 12.02 -0.89 -12.66
C LYS A 89 12.34 -1.74 -11.43
N LEU A 90 11.73 -2.91 -11.29
CA LEU A 90 12.10 -3.91 -10.29
C LEU A 90 12.72 -5.16 -10.93
#